data_AF-A0A1F7N547-F1
#
_entry.id   AF-A0A1F7N547-F1
#
_cell.length_a   1.000
_cell.length_b   1.000
_cell.length_c   1.000
_cell.angle_alpha   90.00
_cell.angle_beta   90.00
_cell.angle_gamma   90.00
#
_symmetry.space_group_name_H-M   'P 1'
#
loop_
_entity.id
_entity.type
_entity.pdbx_description
1 polymer ?
#
loop_
_entity_poly.entity_id
_entity_poly.type
_entity_poly.pdbx_seq_one_letter_code
_entity_poly.pdbx_strand_id
1 'polypeptide(L)'
;MSRDALERLVPGQTTYEEVLRLCGADAEEHEQFGRPEHRRLVYRGRRVAPQRRRRFGWVATVDRWEVEHHEVEITLEHDVVRDVQARVRRARLTQPGAG
;
A
#
# COMPACT_ATOMS: atom_id res chain seq x y z
N MET A 1 -0.02 -4.71 1.25
CA MET A 1 -1.15 -5.07 0.36
C MET A 1 -0.65 -5.57 -0.98
N SER A 2 -1.31 -6.56 -1.59
CA SER A 2 -0.94 -7.11 -2.92
C SER A 2 -1.72 -6.44 -4.05
N ARG A 3 -1.14 -6.40 -5.26
CA ARG A 3 -1.83 -5.87 -6.44
C ARG A 3 -3.05 -6.70 -6.84
N ASP A 4 -2.95 -8.02 -6.72
CA ASP A 4 -4.03 -8.97 -7.00
C ASP A 4 -5.28 -8.68 -6.15
N ALA A 5 -5.09 -8.39 -4.85
CA ALA A 5 -6.20 -8.02 -3.99
C ALA A 5 -6.87 -6.69 -4.40
N LEU A 6 -6.09 -5.69 -4.85
CA LEU A 6 -6.64 -4.42 -5.35
C LEU A 6 -7.47 -4.59 -6.62
N GLU A 7 -7.02 -5.44 -7.54
CA GLU A 7 -7.72 -5.70 -8.81
C GLU A 7 -9.09 -6.39 -8.60
N ARG A 8 -9.30 -6.99 -7.43
CA ARG A 8 -10.55 -7.64 -7.05
C ARG A 8 -11.54 -6.70 -6.34
N LEU A 9 -11.13 -5.49 -6.00
CA LEU A 9 -12.01 -4.48 -5.42
C LEU A 9 -12.82 -3.81 -6.53
N VAL A 10 -14.14 -3.94 -6.47
CA VAL A 10 -15.07 -3.38 -7.45
C VAL A 10 -15.92 -2.31 -6.77
N PRO A 11 -15.78 -1.03 -7.14
CA PRO A 11 -16.60 0.04 -6.60
C PRO A 11 -18.10 -0.23 -6.80
N GLY A 12 -18.90 0.01 -5.75
CA GLY A 12 -20.34 -0.23 -5.72
C GLY A 12 -20.75 -1.69 -5.51
N GLN A 13 -19.80 -2.62 -5.41
CA GLN A 13 -20.09 -4.05 -5.20
C GLN A 13 -19.35 -4.63 -4.01
N THR A 14 -18.05 -4.36 -3.90
CA THR A 14 -17.24 -4.93 -2.83
C THR A 14 -17.60 -4.32 -1.49
N THR A 15 -17.88 -5.16 -0.50
CA THR A 15 -18.28 -4.73 0.85
C THR A 15 -17.08 -4.57 1.78
N TYR A 16 -17.29 -3.93 2.92
CA TYR A 16 -16.31 -3.81 4.01
C TYR A 16 -15.70 -5.16 4.41
N GLU A 17 -16.55 -6.17 4.67
CA GLU A 17 -16.09 -7.50 5.07
C GLU A 17 -15.24 -8.17 3.98
N GLU A 18 -15.62 -7.98 2.72
CA GLU A 18 -14.83 -8.48 1.58
C GLU A 18 -13.49 -7.76 1.44
N VAL A 19 -13.44 -6.44 1.70
CA VAL A 19 -12.18 -5.69 1.76
C VAL A 19 -11.27 -6.29 2.83
N LEU A 20 -11.76 -6.51 4.05
CA LEU A 20 -10.94 -7.12 5.12
C LEU A 20 -10.45 -8.52 4.73
N ARG A 21 -11.30 -9.33 4.09
CA ARG A 21 -10.93 -10.68 3.63
C ARG A 21 -9.87 -10.66 2.53
N LEU A 22 -9.95 -9.70 1.61
CA LEU A 22 -9.01 -9.59 0.47
C LEU A 22 -7.70 -8.90 0.87
N CYS A 23 -7.77 -7.87 1.70
CA CYS A 23 -6.67 -6.94 1.97
C CYS A 23 -6.01 -7.18 3.34
N GLY A 24 -6.70 -7.87 4.25
CA GLY A 24 -6.31 -8.07 5.65
C GLY A 24 -7.03 -7.11 6.59
N ALA A 25 -7.02 -7.46 7.89
CA ALA A 25 -7.68 -6.67 8.95
C ALA A 25 -6.80 -5.56 9.55
N ASP A 26 -5.52 -5.51 9.19
CA ASP A 26 -4.53 -4.55 9.74
C ASP A 26 -4.66 -3.13 9.14
N ALA A 27 -5.87 -2.72 8.75
CA ALA A 27 -6.12 -1.40 8.21
C ALA A 27 -6.16 -0.35 9.31
N GLU A 28 -5.62 0.84 9.04
CA GLU A 28 -5.95 2.01 9.84
C GLU A 28 -7.31 2.54 9.39
N GLU A 29 -8.32 2.42 10.26
CA GLU A 29 -9.68 2.88 10.00
C GLU A 29 -9.87 4.33 10.48
N HIS A 30 -10.36 5.18 9.57
CA HIS A 30 -10.65 6.57 9.81
C HIS A 30 -12.14 6.81 9.52
N GLU A 31 -12.93 7.00 10.58
CA GLU A 31 -14.32 7.46 10.46
C GLU A 31 -14.37 8.97 10.23
N GLN A 32 -15.27 9.42 9.35
CA GLN A 32 -15.51 10.86 9.18
C GLN A 32 -16.48 11.36 10.24
N PHE A 33 -16.07 12.38 10.98
CA PHE A 33 -16.91 13.03 11.99
C PHE A 33 -18.17 13.63 11.33
N GLY A 34 -19.35 13.23 11.84
CA GLY A 34 -20.65 13.66 11.31
C GLY A 34 -21.15 12.89 10.09
N ARG A 35 -20.43 11.84 9.65
CA ARG A 35 -20.78 10.98 8.51
C ARG A 35 -20.45 9.51 8.79
N PRO A 36 -21.19 8.83 9.68
CA PRO A 36 -20.91 7.44 10.07
C PRO A 36 -21.02 6.45 8.90
N GLU A 37 -21.75 6.81 7.84
CA GLU A 37 -21.84 6.04 6.60
C GLU A 37 -20.55 6.07 5.77
N HIS A 38 -19.66 7.05 6.00
CA HIS A 38 -18.40 7.20 5.30
C HIS A 38 -17.23 6.71 6.16
N ARG A 39 -16.56 5.68 5.68
CA ARG A 39 -15.35 5.13 6.32
C ARG A 39 -14.19 5.13 5.35
N ARG A 40 -12.99 5.32 5.88
CA ARG A 40 -11.76 5.27 5.11
C ARG A 40 -10.82 4.26 5.73
N LEU A 41 -10.42 3.27 4.95
CA LEU A 41 -9.42 2.29 5.33
C LEU A 41 -8.10 2.65 4.66
N VAL A 42 -7.04 2.73 5.47
CA VAL A 42 -5.69 3.00 4.97
C VAL A 42 -4.80 1.81 5.25
N TYR A 43 -4.32 1.19 4.18
CA TYR A 43 -3.33 0.12 4.24
C TYR A 43 -1.95 0.68 3.95
N ARG A 44 -1.06 0.64 4.94
CA ARG A 44 0.33 1.09 4.78
C ARG A 44 1.28 -0.10 4.78
N GLY A 45 2.26 -0.04 3.88
CA GLY A 45 3.31 -1.04 3.77
C GLY A 45 4.64 -0.40 3.41
N ARG A 46 5.72 -1.00 3.87
CA ARG A 46 7.08 -0.62 3.51
C ARG A 46 7.78 -1.81 2.87
N ARG A 47 8.37 -1.60 1.69
CA ARG A 47 9.21 -2.61 1.04
C ARG A 47 10.61 -2.04 0.82
N VAL A 48 11.63 -2.76 1.26
CA VAL A 48 13.02 -2.46 0.91
C VAL A 48 13.31 -3.16 -0.42
N ALA A 49 13.65 -2.38 -1.45
CA ALA A 49 13.95 -2.89 -2.78
C ALA A 49 15.41 -2.59 -3.14
N PRO A 50 16.16 -3.57 -3.69
CA PRO A 50 17.49 -3.30 -4.22
C PRO A 50 17.37 -2.50 -5.51
N GLN A 51 18.16 -1.42 -5.64
CA GLN A 51 18.19 -0.64 -6.86
C GLN A 51 18.99 -1.41 -7.94
N ARG A 52 18.30 -2.10 -8.85
CA ARG A 52 18.94 -2.83 -9.97
C ARG A 52 19.55 -1.84 -10.97
N ARG A 53 20.85 -1.56 -10.84
CA ARG A 53 21.65 -1.07 -11.97
C ARG A 53 21.97 -2.26 -12.87
N ARG A 54 21.60 -2.20 -14.14
CA ARG A 54 21.96 -3.16 -15.20
C ARG A 54 23.46 -3.50 -15.08
N ARG A 55 23.84 -4.78 -15.08
CA ARG A 55 25.25 -5.20 -14.97
C ARG A 55 25.77 -5.87 -16.24
N PHE A 56 26.96 -5.43 -16.64
CA PHE A 56 27.98 -6.25 -17.29
C PHE A 56 28.84 -6.90 -16.18
N GLY A 57 29.02 -8.22 -16.24
CA GLY A 57 30.01 -8.98 -15.45
C GLY A 57 29.57 -9.47 -14.06
N TRP A 58 30.00 -10.68 -13.70
CA TRP A 58 29.68 -11.52 -12.52
C TRP A 58 29.87 -10.90 -11.10
N VAL A 59 30.23 -9.63 -11.04
CA VAL A 59 30.02 -8.73 -9.90
C VAL A 59 28.53 -8.58 -9.56
N ALA A 60 27.99 -8.58 -8.33
CA ALA A 60 26.68 -7.94 -8.06
C ALA A 60 26.69 -7.05 -6.79
N THR A 61 27.64 -6.12 -6.65
CA THR A 61 27.59 -5.00 -5.67
C THR A 61 26.20 -4.34 -5.68
N VAL A 62 25.47 -4.51 -4.57
CA VAL A 62 24.24 -3.80 -4.26
C VAL A 62 24.65 -2.37 -3.89
N ASP A 63 24.55 -1.44 -4.85
CA ASP A 63 25.07 -0.07 -4.69
C ASP A 63 24.19 0.77 -3.75
N ARG A 64 22.89 0.45 -3.64
CA ARG A 64 21.93 1.23 -2.85
C ARG A 64 20.65 0.45 -2.53
N TRP A 65 20.12 0.68 -1.34
CA TRP A 65 18.80 0.22 -0.91
C TRP A 65 17.81 1.37 -1.05
N GLU A 66 16.68 1.16 -1.71
CA GLU A 66 15.58 2.11 -1.73
C GLU A 66 14.44 1.58 -0.86
N VAL A 67 13.76 2.50 -0.16
CA VAL A 67 12.54 2.20 0.58
C VAL A 67 11.36 2.66 -0.24
N GLU A 68 10.50 1.73 -0.60
CA GLU A 68 9.20 2.04 -1.15
C GLU A 68 8.15 2.02 -0.04
N HIS A 69 7.49 3.15 0.16
CA HIS A 69 6.30 3.25 1.00
C HIS A 69 5.09 3.10 0.07
N HIS A 70 4.23 2.15 0.39
CA HIS A 70 3.00 1.87 -0.32
C HIS A 70 1.84 2.21 0.61
N GLU A 71 0.98 3.11 0.18
CA GLU A 71 -0.25 3.47 0.86
C GLU A 71 -1.41 3.20 -0.08
N VAL A 72 -2.40 2.45 0.40
CA VAL A 72 -3.68 2.28 -0.30
C VAL A 72 -4.75 2.87 0.59
N GLU A 73 -5.54 3.77 0.02
CA GLU A 73 -6.71 4.36 0.65
C GLU A 73 -7.96 3.78 -0.03
N ILE A 74 -8.83 3.15 0.74
CA ILE A 74 -10.13 2.64 0.29
C ILE A 74 -11.18 3.46 1.01
N THR A 75 -12.01 4.16 0.23
CA THR A 75 -13.17 4.87 0.77
C THR A 75 -14.39 4.00 0.63
N LEU A 76 -15.12 3.82 1.72
CA LEU A 76 -16.41 3.13 1.77
C LEU A 76 -17.52 4.13 2.06
N GLU A 77 -18.68 3.86 1.48
CA GLU A 77 -19.92 4.57 1.74
C GLU A 77 -21.03 3.52 1.93
N HIS A 78 -21.74 3.56 3.04
CA HIS A 78 -22.72 2.53 3.44
C HIS A 78 -22.13 1.11 3.38
N ASP A 79 -20.91 0.94 3.91
CA ASP A 79 -20.15 -0.32 3.93
C ASP A 79 -19.80 -0.92 2.56
N VAL A 80 -19.91 -0.14 1.48
CA VAL A 80 -19.54 -0.55 0.12
C VAL A 80 -18.40 0.32 -0.40
N VAL A 81 -17.44 -0.29 -1.09
CA VAL A 81 -16.31 0.41 -1.71
C VAL A 81 -16.84 1.47 -2.68
N ARG A 82 -16.46 2.72 -2.46
CA ARG A 82 -16.77 3.84 -3.34
C ARG A 82 -15.59 4.24 -4.21
N ASP A 83 -14.39 4.23 -3.64
CA ASP A 83 -13.17 4.64 -4.32
C ASP A 83 -11.95 3.88 -3.76
N VAL A 84 -10.96 3.65 -4.61
CA VAL A 84 -9.70 2.98 -4.27
C VAL A 84 -8.54 3.78 -4.86
N GLN A 85 -7.65 4.27 -4.02
CA GLN A 85 -6.48 5.05 -4.42
C GLN A 85 -5.20 4.41 -3.90
N ALA A 86 -4.29 4.06 -4.81
CA ALA A 86 -2.97 3.55 -4.47
C ALA A 86 -1.91 4.63 -4.69
N ARG A 87 -1.14 4.94 -3.65
CA ARG A 87 -0.03 5.90 -3.66
C ARG A 87 1.27 5.19 -3.30
N VAL A 88 2.26 5.30 -4.17
CA VAL A 88 3.61 4.75 -3.93
C VAL A 88 4.60 5.90 -3.81
N ARG A 89 5.25 6.02 -2.65
CA ARG A 89 6.31 7.00 -2.40
C ARG A 89 7.65 6.28 -2.24
N ARG A 90 8.60 6.57 -3.12
CA ARG A 90 9.97 6.05 -3.03
C ARG A 90 10.87 7.03 -2.31
N ALA A 91 11.55 6.57 -1.26
CA ALA A 91 12.55 7.33 -0.53
C ALA A 91 13.89 6.60 -0.60
N ARG A 92 14.96 7.33 -0.87
CA ARG A 92 16.33 6.78 -0.85
C ARG A 92 16.74 6.53 0.60
N LEU A 93 17.18 5.32 0.94
CA LEU A 93 17.98 5.11 2.14
C LEU A 93 19.41 5.53 1.81
N THR A 94 19.87 6.63 2.40
CA THR A 94 21.31 6.81 2.58
C THR A 94 21.75 5.68 3.51
N GLN A 95 22.68 4.86 3.05
CA GLN A 95 23.28 3.72 3.76
C GLN A 95 23.43 4.03 5.27
N PRO A 96 22.99 3.13 6.19
CA PRO A 96 23.28 3.34 7.60
C PRO A 96 24.80 3.43 7.73
N GLY A 97 25.27 4.54 8.28
CA GLY A 97 26.69 4.78 8.50
C GLY A 97 27.26 3.61 9.30
N ALA A 98 28.35 3.04 8.78
CA ALA A 98 29.26 2.30 9.63
C ALA A 98 29.85 3.33 10.60
N GLY A 99 29.41 3.27 11.85
CA GLY A 99 30.03 3.92 13.00
C GLY A 99 30.49 2.84 13.95
#